data_AF-A0A9X5XE40-F1
#
_entry.id   AF-A0A9X5XE40-F1
#
_cell.length_a   1.000
_cell.length_b   1.000
_cell.length_c   1.000
_cell.angle_alpha   90.00
_cell.angle_beta   90.00
_cell.angle_gamma   90.00
#
_symmetry.space_group_name_H-M   'P 1'
#
loop_
_entity.id
_entity.type
_entity.pdbx_description
1 polymer ?
#
loop_
_entity_poly.entity_id
_entity_poly.type
_entity_poly.pdbx_seq_one_letter_code
_entity_poly.pdbx_strand_id
1 'polypeptide(L)'
;FVTGITEPLEYSFLFVAPVLYVIHALLTGVSMAVTWGLGVHDGFGFSAGVIDYVINWHLATKPWAIVPIGLCFAVVYYVIFRFAITKFDLKTPGREPEEEHEDTTKP
;
A
#
# COMPACT_ATOMS: atom_id res chain seq x y z
N PHE A 1 -5.03 6.83 -3.30
CA PHE A 1 -6.27 6.15 -3.77
C PHE A 1 -6.85 6.79 -5.04
N VAL A 2 -7.35 8.04 -5.01
CA VAL A 2 -7.98 8.67 -6.19
C VAL A 2 -6.98 8.87 -7.34
N THR A 3 -5.83 9.48 -7.05
CA THR A 3 -4.79 9.80 -8.03
C THR A 3 -3.76 8.69 -8.25
N GLY A 4 -3.74 7.67 -7.39
CA GLY A 4 -2.77 6.58 -7.44
C GLY A 4 -1.44 6.86 -6.72
N ILE A 5 -1.15 8.12 -6.36
CA ILE A 5 0.09 8.48 -5.63
C ILE A 5 0.16 7.73 -4.28
N THR A 6 1.26 7.01 -4.05
CA THR A 6 1.49 6.21 -2.84
C THR A 6 2.48 6.85 -1.85
N GLU A 7 3.30 7.80 -2.29
CA GLU A 7 4.37 8.41 -1.47
C GLU A 7 3.91 8.89 -0.09
N PRO A 8 2.77 9.60 0.09
CA PRO A 8 2.36 10.06 1.42
C PRO A 8 2.12 8.90 2.41
N LEU A 9 1.69 7.75 1.92
CA LEU A 9 1.50 6.56 2.73
C LEU A 9 2.81 5.82 2.94
N GLU A 10 3.64 5.69 1.92
CA GLU A 10 4.93 4.99 2.01
C GLU A 10 5.93 5.71 2.93
N TYR A 11 5.99 7.04 2.88
CA TYR A 11 6.87 7.82 3.75
C TYR A 11 6.56 7.69 5.24
N SER A 12 5.34 7.25 5.59
CA SER A 12 5.01 6.95 6.98
C SER A 12 5.84 5.81 7.57
N PHE A 13 6.34 4.86 6.76
CA PHE A 13 7.10 3.71 7.27
C PHE A 13 8.43 3.47 6.54
N LEU A 14 8.66 4.09 5.38
CA LEU A 14 9.84 3.86 4.54
C LEU A 14 11.16 4.07 5.30
N PHE A 15 11.23 5.12 6.13
CA PHE A 15 12.43 5.45 6.90
C PHE A 15 12.50 4.77 8.27
N VAL A 16 11.34 4.54 8.91
CA VAL A 16 11.29 4.05 10.30
C VAL A 16 11.25 2.53 10.37
N ALA A 17 10.67 1.87 9.38
CA ALA A 17 10.57 0.42 9.29
C ALA A 17 10.89 -0.09 7.87
N PRO A 18 12.18 -0.08 7.45
CA PRO A 18 12.59 -0.48 6.10
C PRO A 18 12.14 -1.90 5.71
N VAL A 19 12.00 -2.79 6.70
CA VAL A 19 11.48 -4.16 6.48
C VAL A 19 10.06 -4.14 5.93
N LEU A 20 9.19 -3.24 6.40
CA LEU A 20 7.82 -3.10 5.86
C LEU A 20 7.85 -2.63 4.41
N TYR A 21 8.83 -1.80 4.02
CA TYR A 21 9.00 -1.38 2.64
C TYR A 21 9.44 -2.52 1.71
N VAL A 22 10.32 -3.42 2.18
CA VAL A 22 10.66 -4.63 1.41
C VAL A 22 9.43 -5.53 1.22
N ILE A 23 8.65 -5.74 2.29
CA ILE A 23 7.40 -6.52 2.21
C ILE A 23 6.43 -5.85 1.23
N HIS A 24 6.27 -4.53 1.30
CA HIS A 24 5.45 -3.75 0.36
C HIS A 24 5.89 -3.96 -1.09
N ALA A 25 7.17 -3.82 -1.39
CA ALA A 25 7.70 -3.99 -2.73
C ALA A 25 7.43 -5.39 -3.30
N LEU A 26 7.58 -6.43 -2.48
CA LEU A 26 7.28 -7.81 -2.86
C LEU A 26 5.79 -8.02 -3.13
N LEU A 27 4.93 -7.54 -2.23
CA LEU A 27 3.48 -7.66 -2.38
C LEU A 27 2.97 -6.89 -3.61
N THR A 28 3.53 -5.71 -3.89
CA THR A 28 3.25 -4.93 -5.10
C THR A 28 3.69 -5.70 -6.36
N GLY A 29 4.86 -6.35 -6.33
CA GLY A 29 5.30 -7.23 -7.43
C GLY A 29 4.36 -8.42 -7.64
N VAL A 30 3.95 -9.07 -6.57
CA VAL A 30 3.03 -10.22 -6.61
C VAL A 30 1.65 -9.80 -7.12
N SER A 31 1.13 -8.64 -6.71
CA SER A 31 -0.17 -8.16 -7.18
C SER A 31 -0.17 -7.90 -8.68
N MET A 32 0.89 -7.32 -9.22
CA MET A 32 1.06 -7.16 -10.67
C MET A 32 1.15 -8.51 -11.39
N ALA A 33 1.96 -9.44 -10.87
CA ALA A 33 2.11 -10.78 -11.46
C ALA A 33 0.79 -11.57 -11.47
N VAL A 34 0.02 -11.52 -10.37
CA VAL A 34 -1.29 -12.17 -10.26
C VAL A 34 -2.29 -11.54 -11.22
N THR A 35 -2.36 -10.21 -11.27
CA THR A 35 -3.29 -9.48 -12.15
C THR A 35 -3.01 -9.79 -13.62
N TRP A 36 -1.72 -9.80 -14.02
CA TRP A 36 -1.29 -10.21 -15.35
C TRP A 36 -1.62 -11.69 -15.64
N GLY A 37 -1.33 -12.61 -14.70
CA GLY A 37 -1.60 -14.04 -14.86
C GLY A 37 -3.09 -14.38 -14.98
N LEU A 38 -3.98 -13.57 -14.40
CA LEU A 38 -5.44 -13.71 -14.56
C LEU A 38 -5.98 -13.05 -15.85
N GLY A 39 -5.10 -12.42 -16.63
CA GLY A 39 -5.43 -11.71 -17.87
C GLY A 39 -6.27 -10.47 -17.62
N VAL A 40 -6.04 -9.80 -16.49
CA VAL A 40 -6.66 -8.50 -16.16
C VAL A 40 -5.64 -7.43 -16.52
N HIS A 41 -5.93 -6.60 -17.51
CA HIS A 41 -5.00 -5.59 -18.00
C HIS A 41 -5.66 -4.23 -17.97
N ASP A 42 -5.02 -3.27 -17.31
CA ASP A 42 -5.46 -1.87 -17.24
C ASP A 42 -4.26 -0.95 -17.47
N GLY A 43 -4.52 0.21 -18.07
CA GLY A 43 -3.50 1.19 -18.43
C GLY A 43 -3.14 2.08 -17.26
N PHE A 44 -1.85 2.42 -17.14
CA PHE A 44 -1.38 3.41 -16.15
C PHE A 44 -1.19 4.74 -16.86
N GLY A 45 -2.14 5.66 -16.66
CA GLY A 45 -2.07 7.00 -17.23
C GLY A 45 -1.13 7.90 -16.44
N PHE A 46 -1.29 7.92 -15.11
CA PHE A 46 -0.46 8.72 -14.20
C PHE A 46 0.17 7.88 -13.10
N SER A 47 -0.64 7.21 -12.27
CA SER A 47 -0.15 6.47 -11.10
C SER A 47 -1.05 5.27 -10.72
N ALA A 48 -1.86 4.78 -11.66
CA ALA A 48 -2.78 3.66 -11.45
C ALA A 48 -3.83 3.91 -10.37
N GLY A 49 -4.35 5.15 -10.31
CA GLY A 49 -5.41 5.54 -9.39
C GLY A 49 -6.81 5.16 -9.85
N VAL A 50 -7.82 5.47 -9.02
CA VAL A 50 -9.24 5.32 -9.39
C VAL A 50 -9.57 6.11 -10.67
N ILE A 51 -8.94 7.26 -10.89
CA ILE A 51 -9.13 8.05 -12.11
C ILE A 51 -8.68 7.26 -13.34
N ASP A 52 -7.49 6.66 -13.31
CA ASP A 52 -6.97 5.83 -14.40
C ASP A 52 -7.91 4.64 -14.67
N TYR A 53 -8.39 3.98 -13.61
CA TYR A 53 -9.33 2.85 -13.69
C TYR A 53 -10.66 3.22 -14.37
N VAL A 54 -11.24 4.38 -14.03
CA VAL A 54 -12.52 4.83 -14.59
C VAL A 54 -12.37 5.26 -16.05
N ILE A 55 -11.30 6.00 -16.37
CA ILE A 55 -11.06 6.49 -17.73
C ILE A 55 -10.73 5.32 -18.68
N ASN A 56 -9.96 4.34 -18.22
CA ASN A 56 -9.55 3.19 -19.02
C ASN A 56 -10.59 2.05 -19.06
N TRP A 57 -11.75 2.21 -18.42
CA TRP A 57 -12.75 1.14 -18.28
C TRP A 57 -13.12 0.44 -19.61
N HIS A 58 -13.21 1.20 -20.71
CA HIS A 58 -13.56 0.66 -22.03
C HIS A 58 -12.37 0.06 -22.80
N LEU A 59 -11.14 0.36 -22.38
CA LEU A 59 -9.89 -0.13 -22.98
C LEU A 59 -9.30 -1.31 -22.21
N ALA A 60 -9.63 -1.43 -20.92
CA ALA A 60 -9.13 -2.45 -20.02
C ALA A 60 -9.74 -3.83 -20.30
N THR A 61 -8.96 -4.88 -20.04
CA THR A 61 -9.40 -6.28 -20.10
C THR A 61 -9.89 -6.71 -18.72
N LYS A 62 -11.17 -7.06 -18.61
CA LYS A 62 -11.82 -7.46 -17.35
C LYS A 62 -11.60 -6.46 -16.19
N PRO A 63 -11.82 -5.14 -16.39
CA PRO A 63 -11.53 -4.12 -15.37
C PRO A 63 -12.22 -4.40 -14.04
N TRP A 64 -13.48 -4.86 -14.07
CA TRP A 64 -14.25 -5.18 -12.86
C TRP A 64 -13.54 -6.16 -11.90
N ALA A 65 -12.66 -7.03 -12.39
CA ALA A 65 -11.93 -8.00 -11.59
C ALA A 65 -10.84 -7.35 -10.70
N ILE A 66 -10.44 -6.11 -10.99
CA ILE A 66 -9.49 -5.35 -10.15
C ILE A 66 -10.06 -5.13 -8.74
N VAL A 67 -11.37 -4.93 -8.61
CA VAL A 67 -12.02 -4.70 -7.30
C VAL A 67 -11.87 -5.91 -6.36
N PRO A 68 -12.30 -7.14 -6.72
CA PRO A 68 -12.12 -8.29 -5.85
C PRO A 68 -10.65 -8.66 -5.62
N ILE A 69 -9.79 -8.53 -6.65
CA ILE A 69 -8.34 -8.76 -6.48
C ILE A 69 -7.76 -7.76 -5.47
N GLY A 70 -8.07 -6.47 -5.63
CA GLY A 70 -7.64 -5.41 -4.73
C GLY A 70 -8.12 -5.62 -3.29
N LEU A 71 -9.36 -6.09 -3.10
CA LEU A 71 -9.88 -6.42 -1.77
C LEU A 71 -9.14 -7.60 -1.13
N CYS A 72 -8.85 -8.66 -1.90
CA CYS A 72 -8.03 -9.77 -1.43
C CYS A 72 -6.63 -9.29 -1.02
N PHE A 73 -5.99 -8.46 -1.84
CA PHE A 73 -4.69 -7.88 -1.50
C PHE A 73 -4.77 -6.96 -0.28
N ALA A 74 -5.84 -6.17 -0.11
CA ALA A 74 -6.02 -5.34 1.08
C ALA A 74 -6.02 -6.18 2.38
N VAL A 75 -6.70 -7.33 2.36
CA VAL A 75 -6.70 -8.28 3.49
C VAL A 75 -5.30 -8.87 3.70
N VAL A 76 -4.64 -9.32 2.63
CA VAL A 76 -3.27 -9.87 2.70
C VAL A 76 -2.29 -8.85 3.27
N TYR A 77 -2.31 -7.63 2.76
CA TYR A 77 -1.50 -6.51 3.24
C TYR A 77 -1.75 -6.27 4.73
N TYR A 78 -3.01 -6.14 5.14
CA TYR A 78 -3.36 -5.89 6.54
C TYR A 78 -2.80 -6.98 7.46
N VAL A 79 -3.03 -8.25 7.13
CA VAL A 79 -2.58 -9.38 7.96
C VAL A 79 -1.06 -9.43 8.06
N ILE A 80 -0.35 -9.33 6.93
CA ILE A 80 1.11 -9.40 6.90
C ILE A 80 1.73 -8.20 7.61
N PHE A 81 1.25 -6.98 7.35
CA PHE A 81 1.77 -5.78 8.00
C PHE A 81 1.50 -5.82 9.49
N ARG A 82 0.27 -6.15 9.92
CA ARG A 82 -0.06 -6.23 11.34
C ARG A 82 0.80 -7.27 12.05
N PHE A 83 1.02 -8.42 11.41
CA PHE A 83 1.89 -9.46 11.95
C PHE A 83 3.34 -8.97 12.06
N ALA A 84 3.92 -8.38 11.01
CA ALA A 84 5.29 -7.87 11.04
C ALA A 84 5.47 -6.76 12.08
N ILE A 85 4.54 -5.80 12.15
CA ILE A 85 4.56 -4.68 13.11
C ILE A 85 4.56 -5.18 14.55
N THR A 86 3.69 -6.14 14.88
CA THR A 86 3.57 -6.66 16.25
C THR A 86 4.66 -7.66 16.61
N LYS A 87 5.12 -8.48 15.67
CA LYS A 87 6.13 -9.51 15.91
C LYS A 87 7.54 -8.94 16.06
N PHE A 88 7.89 -7.92 15.26
CA PHE A 88 9.20 -7.28 15.26
C PHE A 88 9.21 -5.94 16.00
N ASP A 89 8.11 -5.60 16.68
CA ASP A 89 7.91 -4.36 17.41
C ASP A 89 8.33 -3.10 16.62
N LEU A 90 7.88 -3.02 15.37
CA LEU A 90 8.28 -1.95 14.47
C LEU A 90 7.64 -0.63 14.89
N LYS A 91 8.46 0.42 15.04
CA LYS A 91 8.04 1.79 15.36
C LYS A 91 7.39 2.45 14.13
N THR A 92 6.13 2.12 13.85
CA THR A 92 5.34 2.88 12.88
C THR A 92 4.86 4.20 13.52
N PRO A 93 4.53 5.24 12.75
CA PRO A 93 3.97 6.48 13.30
C PRO A 93 2.79 6.18 14.23
N GLY A 94 2.82 6.75 15.44
CA GLY A 94 1.86 6.45 16.51
C GLY A 94 2.22 5.24 17.41
N ARG A 95 3.39 4.62 17.21
CA ARG A 95 3.99 3.61 18.12
C ARG A 95 5.35 4.08 18.68
N GLU A 96 5.53 5.38 18.79
CA GLU A 96 6.74 5.98 19.39
C GLU A 96 6.69 5.82 20.93
N PRO A 97 7.84 5.62 21.59
CA PRO A 97 7.88 5.50 23.05
C PRO A 97 7.42 6.81 23.72
N GLU A 98 6.66 6.70 24.81
CA GLU A 98 6.07 7.86 25.52
C GLU A 98 7.12 8.89 25.99
N GLU A 99 8.38 8.49 26.17
CA GLU A 99 9.48 9.37 26.61
C GLU A 99 9.91 10.41 25.55
N GLU A 100 9.57 10.23 24.26
CA GLU A 100 9.89 11.21 23.20
C GLU A 100 8.85 12.35 23.10
N HIS A 101 7.74 12.27 23.85
CA HIS A 101 6.79 13.37 24.02
C HIS A 101 7.21 14.31 25.17
N GLU A 102 8.47 14.76 25.19
CA GLU A 102 8.85 15.88 26.04
C GLU A 102 8.35 17.17 25.38
N ASP A 103 7.19 17.61 25.84
CA ASP A 103 6.53 18.86 25.49
C ASP A 103 7.49 20.02 25.77
N THR A 104 8.26 20.44 24.76
CA THR A 104 9.20 21.59 24.83
C THR A 104 8.50 22.94 25.07
N THR A 105 7.21 22.91 25.40
CA THR A 105 6.34 24.06 25.67
C THR A 105 6.08 24.28 27.18
N LYS A 106 6.74 23.53 28.08
CA LYS A 106 6.68 23.77 29.53
C LYS A 106 8.04 24.19 30.09
N PRO A 107 8.03 25.27 30.90
CA PRO A 107 8.11 26.68 30.51
C PRO A 107 9.53 27.17 30.21
#